data_AF-A0A0K1W0X7-F1
#
_entry.id   AF-A0A0K1W0X7-F1
#
_cell.length_a   1.000
_cell.length_b   1.000
_cell.length_c   1.000
_cell.angle_alpha   90.00
_cell.angle_beta   90.00
_cell.angle_gamma   90.00
#
_symmetry.space_group_name_H-M   'P 1'
#
loop_
_entity.id
_entity.type
_entity.pdbx_description
1 polymer ?
#
loop_
_entity_poly.entity_id
_entity_poly.type
_entity_poly.pdbx_seq_one_letter_code
_entity_poly.pdbx_strand_id
1 'polypeptide(L)'
;MSEKIYQISSEQIGVVSFSEPWFLAHVEVDGSEPFQMFYPSLDEGIKRFAPFFEEHVINVWKKLGEDGEKKIRELKDYVINEWYDPGVETMRKAMFETYGYPEFRDKTGKELIEDGYDFLAITIGHICIRFNKLNFYFKDLHISTRIVDKFLAVDFWTKAKQDALDELANTILK
;
A
#
# COMPACT_ATOMS: atom_id res chain seq x y z
N MET A 1 32.44 11.90 -2.60
CA MET A 1 31.42 12.96 -2.44
C MET A 1 31.07 13.01 -0.97
N SER A 2 31.33 14.13 -0.29
CA SER A 2 30.92 14.30 1.11
C SER A 2 29.39 14.34 1.20
N GLU A 3 28.81 13.72 2.22
CA GLU A 3 27.37 13.80 2.50
C GLU A 3 26.97 15.28 2.67
N LYS A 4 26.15 15.79 1.75
CA LYS A 4 25.52 17.10 1.91
C LYS A 4 24.37 16.95 2.89
N ILE A 5 24.56 17.42 4.12
CA ILE A 5 23.48 17.54 5.11
C ILE A 5 22.67 18.79 4.74
N TYR A 6 21.46 18.60 4.24
CA TYR A 6 20.52 19.70 4.00
C TYR A 6 19.78 20.02 5.30
N GLN A 7 20.06 21.18 5.92
CA GLN A 7 19.20 21.71 6.98
C GLN A 7 17.89 22.20 6.34
N ILE A 8 16.77 21.55 6.67
CA ILE A 8 15.43 21.93 6.21
C ILE A 8 14.84 22.90 7.25
N SER A 9 14.52 24.14 6.84
CA SER A 9 13.77 25.07 7.71
C SER A 9 12.27 24.85 7.60
N SER A 10 11.50 25.24 8.62
CA SER A 10 10.04 25.05 8.66
C SER A 10 9.31 25.74 7.50
N GLU A 11 9.87 26.81 6.96
CA GLU A 11 9.35 27.56 5.81
C GLU A 11 9.39 26.76 4.49
N GLN A 12 10.15 25.66 4.46
CA GLN A 12 10.34 24.81 3.28
C GLN A 12 9.39 23.61 3.27
N ILE A 13 8.59 23.46 4.33
CA ILE A 13 7.64 22.37 4.50
C ILE A 13 6.26 22.91 4.11
N GLY A 14 5.76 22.47 2.97
CA GLY A 14 4.41 22.75 2.50
C GLY A 14 3.46 21.58 2.75
N VAL A 15 2.16 21.86 2.79
CA VAL A 15 1.11 20.84 2.74
C VAL A 15 0.59 20.75 1.32
N VAL A 16 0.77 19.61 0.66
CA VAL A 16 0.15 19.31 -0.63
C VAL A 16 -1.14 18.57 -0.35
N SER A 17 -2.27 19.15 -0.72
CA SER A 17 -3.59 18.51 -0.61
C SER A 17 -4.01 17.95 -1.95
N PHE A 18 -4.73 16.83 -1.93
CA PHE A 18 -5.23 16.16 -3.13
C PHE A 18 -6.70 16.46 -3.37
N SER A 19 -7.12 16.41 -4.64
CA SER A 19 -8.53 16.56 -5.02
C SER A 19 -9.41 15.43 -4.49
N GLU A 20 -8.84 14.25 -4.34
CA GLU A 20 -9.47 13.06 -3.77
C GLU A 20 -8.47 12.34 -2.85
N PRO A 21 -8.92 11.55 -1.86
CA PRO A 21 -8.00 10.80 -1.02
C PRO A 21 -7.23 9.73 -1.80
N TRP A 22 -5.91 9.77 -1.72
CA TRP A 22 -5.01 8.81 -2.34
C TRP A 22 -4.93 7.53 -1.52
N PHE A 23 -4.78 6.40 -2.20
CA PHE A 23 -4.50 5.10 -1.57
C PHE A 23 -3.01 4.81 -1.62
N LEU A 24 -2.45 4.49 -0.47
CA LEU A 24 -1.08 4.05 -0.30
C LEU A 24 -1.06 2.64 0.24
N ALA A 25 -0.14 1.82 -0.24
CA ALA A 25 0.28 0.66 0.51
C ALA A 25 1.79 0.53 0.53
N HIS A 26 2.28 -0.03 1.62
CA HIS A 26 3.63 -0.48 1.80
C HIS A 26 3.58 -1.96 2.09
N VAL A 27 4.46 -2.73 1.47
CA VAL A 27 4.50 -4.18 1.65
C VAL A 27 5.94 -4.60 1.80
N GLU A 28 6.17 -5.43 2.80
CA GLU A 28 7.45 -6.01 3.13
C GLU A 28 7.27 -7.53 3.20
N VAL A 29 8.14 -8.24 2.48
CA VAL A 29 8.22 -9.70 2.50
C VAL A 29 9.66 -10.04 2.80
N ASP A 30 9.91 -10.83 3.85
CA ASP A 30 11.29 -11.20 4.23
C ASP A 30 12.03 -11.83 3.03
N GLY A 31 13.28 -11.40 2.84
CA GLY A 31 14.10 -11.78 1.69
C GLY A 31 13.76 -11.07 0.37
N SER A 32 12.87 -10.06 0.38
CA SER A 32 12.57 -9.20 -0.77
C SER A 32 12.77 -7.72 -0.43
N GLU A 33 13.01 -6.88 -1.45
CA GLU A 33 13.02 -5.44 -1.23
C GLU A 33 11.61 -4.94 -0.91
N PRO A 34 11.43 -4.12 0.14
CA PRO A 34 10.14 -3.54 0.44
C PRO A 34 9.65 -2.67 -0.72
N PHE A 35 8.35 -2.70 -0.97
CA PHE A 35 7.76 -1.92 -2.04
C PHE A 35 6.65 -1.00 -1.53
N GLN A 36 6.35 0.02 -2.32
CA GLN A 36 5.32 1.00 -2.02
C GLN A 36 4.50 1.28 -3.28
N MET A 37 3.19 1.39 -3.10
CA MET A 37 2.24 1.74 -4.14
C MET A 37 1.49 3.02 -3.74
N PHE A 38 1.26 3.88 -4.73
CA PHE A 38 0.59 5.16 -4.57
C PHE A 38 -0.40 5.33 -5.72
N TYR A 39 -1.69 5.41 -5.38
CA TYR A 39 -2.76 5.59 -6.36
C TYR A 39 -3.62 6.81 -6.02
N PRO A 40 -4.06 7.58 -7.04
CA PRO A 40 -4.79 8.82 -6.85
C PRO A 40 -6.23 8.65 -6.37
N SER A 41 -6.68 7.41 -6.14
CA SER A 41 -7.98 7.10 -5.52
C SER A 41 -7.98 5.72 -4.88
N LEU A 42 -8.96 5.47 -3.99
CA LEU A 42 -9.19 4.15 -3.42
C LEU A 42 -9.65 3.12 -4.46
N ASP A 43 -10.49 3.54 -5.43
CA ASP A 43 -10.98 2.65 -6.50
C ASP A 43 -9.84 2.14 -7.38
N GLU A 44 -8.93 3.04 -7.79
CA GLU A 44 -7.75 2.65 -8.55
C GLU A 44 -6.81 1.78 -7.71
N GLY A 45 -6.65 2.13 -6.42
CA GLY A 45 -5.91 1.32 -5.45
C GLY A 45 -6.41 -0.13 -5.40
N ILE A 46 -7.73 -0.35 -5.25
CA ILE A 46 -8.33 -1.69 -5.18
C ILE A 46 -8.10 -2.47 -6.48
N LYS A 47 -8.32 -1.84 -7.64
CA LYS A 47 -8.15 -2.47 -8.96
C LYS A 47 -6.71 -2.92 -9.22
N ARG A 48 -5.73 -2.20 -8.66
CA ARG A 48 -4.31 -2.49 -8.83
C ARG A 48 -3.75 -3.36 -7.71
N PHE A 49 -4.35 -3.37 -6.53
CA PHE A 49 -3.80 -4.09 -5.36
C PHE A 49 -3.62 -5.58 -5.61
N ALA A 50 -4.60 -6.25 -6.22
CA ALA A 50 -4.54 -7.69 -6.48
C ALA A 50 -3.36 -8.10 -7.40
N PRO A 51 -3.20 -7.53 -8.61
CA PRO A 51 -2.03 -7.79 -9.44
C PRO A 51 -0.70 -7.54 -8.75
N PHE A 52 -0.60 -6.45 -7.98
CA PHE A 52 0.62 -6.11 -7.23
C PHE A 52 0.92 -7.12 -6.12
N PHE A 53 -0.10 -7.55 -5.39
CA PHE A 53 0.02 -8.57 -4.36
C PHE A 53 0.49 -9.90 -4.96
N GLU A 54 -0.04 -10.29 -6.12
CA GLU A 54 0.41 -11.49 -6.80
C GLU A 54 1.89 -11.39 -7.23
N GLU A 55 2.28 -10.28 -7.84
CA GLU A 55 3.65 -10.06 -8.33
C GLU A 55 4.69 -10.09 -7.20
N HIS A 56 4.41 -9.40 -6.10
CA HIS A 56 5.42 -9.14 -5.07
C HIS A 56 5.29 -10.00 -3.82
N VAL A 57 4.17 -10.68 -3.61
CA VAL A 57 4.00 -11.61 -2.48
C VAL A 57 3.92 -13.04 -2.99
N ILE A 58 2.92 -13.34 -3.81
CA ILE A 58 2.65 -14.71 -4.25
C ILE A 58 3.80 -15.25 -5.10
N ASN A 59 4.25 -14.52 -6.12
CA ASN A 59 5.33 -14.97 -7.00
C ASN A 59 6.68 -15.01 -6.28
N VAL A 60 6.90 -14.17 -5.27
CA VAL A 60 8.09 -14.24 -4.41
C VAL A 60 8.07 -15.53 -3.59
N TRP A 61 6.94 -15.86 -2.95
CA TRP A 61 6.83 -17.12 -2.21
C TRP A 61 6.89 -18.35 -3.12
N LYS A 62 6.25 -18.33 -4.29
CA LYS A 62 6.33 -19.45 -5.25
C LYS A 62 7.76 -19.82 -5.65
N LYS A 63 8.68 -18.85 -5.70
CA LYS A 63 10.11 -19.10 -5.97
C LYS A 63 10.80 -19.93 -4.89
N LEU A 64 10.21 -20.04 -3.69
CA LEU A 64 10.70 -20.88 -2.59
C LEU A 64 10.26 -22.36 -2.72
N GLY A 65 9.50 -22.73 -3.75
CA GLY A 65 9.05 -24.11 -3.95
C GLY A 65 7.98 -24.54 -2.94
N GLU A 66 8.11 -25.77 -2.41
CA GLU A 66 7.11 -26.37 -1.51
C GLU A 66 6.87 -25.56 -0.24
N ASP A 67 7.92 -24.97 0.33
CA ASP A 67 7.81 -24.09 1.50
C ASP A 67 6.98 -22.84 1.20
N GLY A 68 7.12 -22.29 -0.01
CA GLY A 68 6.35 -21.17 -0.49
C GLY A 68 4.87 -21.47 -0.67
N GLU A 69 4.55 -22.60 -1.31
CA GLU A 69 3.18 -23.08 -1.48
C GLU A 69 2.51 -23.36 -0.13
N LYS A 70 3.27 -23.89 0.83
CA LYS A 70 2.81 -24.05 2.22
C LYS A 70 2.49 -22.70 2.86
N LYS A 71 3.36 -21.70 2.73
CA LYS A 71 3.10 -20.33 3.25
C LYS A 71 1.84 -19.72 2.65
N ILE A 72 1.61 -19.88 1.35
CA ILE A 72 0.41 -19.38 0.67
C ILE A 72 -0.85 -20.05 1.23
N ARG A 73 -0.83 -21.36 1.42
CA ARG A 73 -1.96 -22.11 2.00
C ARG A 73 -2.25 -21.66 3.42
N GLU A 74 -1.21 -21.55 4.25
CA GLU A 74 -1.34 -21.09 5.63
C GLU A 74 -1.83 -19.64 5.70
N LEU A 75 -1.48 -18.78 4.73
CA LEU A 75 -2.04 -17.43 4.64
C LEU A 75 -3.55 -17.47 4.36
N LYS A 76 -3.98 -18.29 3.40
CA LYS A 76 -5.42 -18.48 3.11
C LYS A 76 -6.16 -18.98 4.36
N ASP A 77 -5.61 -20.00 5.01
CA ASP A 77 -6.17 -20.57 6.24
C ASP A 77 -6.22 -19.52 7.37
N TYR A 78 -5.17 -18.71 7.53
CA TYR A 78 -5.15 -17.64 8.52
C TYR A 78 -6.22 -16.59 8.25
N VAL A 79 -6.38 -16.14 7.01
CA VAL A 79 -7.42 -15.18 6.64
C VAL A 79 -8.82 -15.77 6.86
N ILE A 80 -9.03 -17.04 6.51
CA ILE A 80 -10.31 -17.72 6.74
C ILE A 80 -10.59 -17.91 8.23
N ASN A 81 -9.61 -18.31 9.04
CA ASN A 81 -9.85 -18.68 10.43
C ASN A 81 -9.92 -17.45 11.36
N GLU A 82 -9.04 -16.48 11.17
CA GLU A 82 -8.91 -15.31 12.07
C GLU A 82 -9.73 -14.12 11.59
N TRP A 83 -9.97 -14.02 10.28
CA TRP A 83 -10.58 -12.85 9.66
C TRP A 83 -11.85 -13.16 8.88
N TYR A 84 -12.52 -14.30 9.13
CA TYR A 84 -13.76 -14.64 8.42
C TYR A 84 -14.80 -13.51 8.51
N ASP A 85 -15.06 -13.06 9.74
CA ASP A 85 -15.92 -11.93 10.07
C ASP A 85 -15.19 -11.20 11.22
N PRO A 86 -14.72 -9.95 11.04
CA PRO A 86 -15.22 -8.98 10.06
C PRO A 86 -14.50 -8.90 8.71
N GLY A 87 -13.44 -9.65 8.40
CA GLY A 87 -12.66 -9.42 7.18
C GLY A 87 -13.33 -9.91 5.90
N VAL A 88 -13.40 -11.23 5.73
CA VAL A 88 -13.78 -11.93 4.50
C VAL A 88 -15.24 -11.65 4.12
N GLU A 89 -16.19 -11.83 5.04
CA GLU A 89 -17.62 -11.67 4.73
C GLU A 89 -18.02 -10.22 4.48
N THR A 90 -17.40 -9.25 5.16
CA THR A 90 -17.70 -7.84 4.88
C THR A 90 -17.11 -7.40 3.56
N MET A 91 -15.92 -7.87 3.18
CA MET A 91 -15.35 -7.59 1.87
C MET A 91 -16.19 -8.23 0.75
N ARG A 92 -16.65 -9.48 0.93
CA ARG A 92 -17.56 -10.14 -0.01
C ARG A 92 -18.84 -9.32 -0.22
N LYS A 93 -19.48 -8.88 0.86
CA LYS A 93 -20.67 -8.01 0.79
C LYS A 93 -20.35 -6.70 0.09
N ALA A 94 -19.22 -6.06 0.40
CA ALA A 94 -18.80 -4.82 -0.24
C ALA A 94 -18.59 -5.00 -1.77
N MET A 95 -18.00 -6.11 -2.21
CA MET A 95 -17.83 -6.41 -3.65
C MET A 95 -19.15 -6.43 -4.40
N PHE A 96 -20.17 -7.06 -3.81
CA PHE A 96 -21.49 -7.13 -4.42
C PHE A 96 -22.28 -5.80 -4.28
N GLU A 97 -22.38 -5.27 -3.06
CA GLU A 97 -23.29 -4.16 -2.74
C GLU A 97 -22.72 -2.79 -3.10
N THR A 98 -21.40 -2.62 -3.00
CA THR A 98 -20.73 -1.32 -3.23
C THR A 98 -20.05 -1.27 -4.58
N TYR A 99 -19.32 -2.32 -4.94
CA TYR A 99 -18.48 -2.34 -6.13
C TYR A 99 -19.16 -2.97 -7.36
N GLY A 100 -20.36 -3.54 -7.22
CA GLY A 100 -21.19 -3.98 -8.33
C GLY A 100 -20.79 -5.30 -8.99
N TYR A 101 -20.21 -6.23 -8.22
CA TYR A 101 -19.83 -7.57 -8.69
C TYR A 101 -20.84 -8.65 -8.25
N PRO A 102 -21.91 -8.92 -9.04
CA PRO A 102 -23.01 -9.82 -8.67
C PRO A 102 -22.58 -11.26 -8.41
N GLU A 103 -21.51 -11.72 -9.04
CA GLU A 103 -20.97 -13.08 -8.89
C GLU A 103 -20.50 -13.40 -7.46
N PHE A 104 -20.26 -12.37 -6.63
CA PHE A 104 -19.87 -12.52 -5.21
C PHE A 104 -21.07 -12.81 -4.30
N ARG A 105 -22.29 -12.69 -4.81
CA ARG A 105 -23.52 -12.96 -4.05
C ARG A 105 -23.70 -14.44 -3.74
N ASP A 106 -23.40 -15.29 -4.74
CA ASP A 106 -23.74 -16.72 -4.72
C ASP A 106 -22.57 -17.60 -4.25
N LYS A 107 -21.38 -17.02 -4.07
CA LYS A 107 -20.20 -17.69 -3.49
C LYS A 107 -20.06 -17.35 -2.01
N THR A 108 -19.56 -18.29 -1.22
CA THR A 108 -19.13 -18.03 0.16
C THR A 108 -17.78 -17.30 0.17
N GLY A 109 -17.51 -16.55 1.24
CA GLY A 109 -16.21 -15.90 1.40
C GLY A 109 -15.03 -16.87 1.37
N LYS A 110 -15.22 -18.08 1.95
CA LYS A 110 -14.22 -19.14 1.91
C LYS A 110 -13.90 -19.59 0.48
N GLU A 111 -14.92 -19.90 -0.31
CA GLU A 111 -14.73 -20.32 -1.71
C GLU A 111 -13.96 -19.26 -2.51
N LEU A 112 -14.27 -17.98 -2.29
CA LEU A 112 -13.58 -16.88 -2.98
C LEU A 112 -12.10 -16.75 -2.58
N ILE A 113 -11.75 -16.97 -1.31
CA ILE A 113 -10.35 -17.00 -0.86
C ILE A 113 -9.61 -18.20 -1.48
N GLU A 114 -10.29 -19.33 -1.66
CA GLU A 114 -9.72 -20.54 -2.23
C GLU A 114 -9.53 -20.45 -3.75
N ASP A 115 -10.43 -19.78 -4.48
CA ASP A 115 -10.49 -19.68 -5.97
C ASP A 115 -9.24 -19.06 -6.61
N GLY A 116 -8.57 -18.13 -5.93
CA GLY A 116 -7.43 -17.43 -6.48
C GLY A 116 -6.69 -16.58 -5.45
N TYR A 117 -5.99 -15.55 -5.93
CA TYR A 117 -5.27 -14.59 -5.08
C TYR A 117 -5.91 -13.20 -5.08
N ASP A 118 -6.74 -12.88 -6.08
CA ASP A 118 -7.36 -11.55 -6.21
C ASP A 118 -8.25 -11.23 -5.00
N PHE A 119 -9.18 -12.13 -4.69
CA PHE A 119 -10.06 -11.92 -3.54
C PHE A 119 -9.30 -11.95 -2.21
N LEU A 120 -8.26 -12.79 -2.10
CA LEU A 120 -7.36 -12.82 -0.95
C LEU A 120 -6.68 -11.46 -0.76
N ALA A 121 -6.09 -10.91 -1.82
CA ALA A 121 -5.39 -9.64 -1.80
C ALA A 121 -6.32 -8.49 -1.37
N ILE A 122 -7.46 -8.33 -2.04
CA ILE A 122 -8.38 -7.24 -1.70
C ILE A 122 -8.97 -7.40 -0.29
N THR A 123 -9.17 -8.64 0.18
CA THR A 123 -9.60 -8.89 1.57
C THR A 123 -8.54 -8.47 2.57
N ILE A 124 -7.26 -8.77 2.32
CA ILE A 124 -6.16 -8.30 3.17
C ILE A 124 -6.10 -6.76 3.19
N GLY A 125 -6.20 -6.11 2.03
CA GLY A 125 -6.28 -4.65 1.94
C GLY A 125 -7.45 -4.08 2.74
N HIS A 126 -8.62 -4.71 2.64
CA HIS A 126 -9.80 -4.34 3.41
C HIS A 126 -9.60 -4.46 4.93
N ILE A 127 -9.01 -5.57 5.38
CA ILE A 127 -8.65 -5.79 6.78
C ILE A 127 -7.72 -4.69 7.29
N CYS A 128 -6.68 -4.33 6.52
CA CYS A 128 -5.78 -3.24 6.89
C CYS A 128 -6.54 -1.93 7.09
N ILE A 129 -7.34 -1.51 6.10
CA ILE A 129 -8.01 -0.21 6.10
C ILE A 129 -9.07 -0.13 7.21
N ARG A 130 -9.84 -1.20 7.42
CA ARG A 130 -11.06 -1.14 8.25
C ARG A 130 -10.89 -1.66 9.66
N PHE A 131 -10.04 -2.67 9.86
CA PHE A 131 -10.10 -3.48 11.08
C PHE A 131 -8.77 -3.57 11.83
N ASN A 132 -7.64 -3.46 11.13
CA ASN A 132 -6.35 -3.77 11.75
C ASN A 132 -5.38 -2.58 11.76
N LYS A 133 -5.88 -1.40 12.14
CA LYS A 133 -5.07 -0.18 12.35
C LYS A 133 -4.09 0.09 11.19
N LEU A 134 -4.54 -0.06 9.95
CA LEU A 134 -3.74 0.21 8.75
C LEU A 134 -2.56 -0.74 8.55
N ASN A 135 -2.56 -1.92 9.19
CA ASN A 135 -1.51 -2.91 9.10
C ASN A 135 -2.08 -4.34 8.97
N PHE A 136 -1.32 -5.26 8.42
CA PHE A 136 -1.58 -6.69 8.40
C PHE A 136 -0.25 -7.41 8.52
N TYR A 137 -0.18 -8.35 9.45
CA TYR A 137 1.04 -9.11 9.74
C TYR A 137 0.72 -10.59 9.65
N PHE A 138 1.49 -11.31 8.86
CA PHE A 138 1.42 -12.76 8.77
C PHE A 138 2.82 -13.32 8.50
N LYS A 139 3.41 -13.98 9.50
CA LYS A 139 4.78 -14.51 9.42
C LYS A 139 5.74 -13.44 8.91
N ASP A 140 6.28 -13.66 7.72
CA ASP A 140 7.29 -12.85 7.05
C ASP A 140 6.68 -11.78 6.12
N LEU A 141 5.35 -11.63 6.13
CA LEU A 141 4.61 -10.63 5.35
C LEU A 141 4.10 -9.53 6.29
N HIS A 142 4.46 -8.29 5.97
CA HIS A 142 3.85 -7.09 6.53
C HIS A 142 3.26 -6.24 5.41
N ILE A 143 1.99 -5.85 5.56
CA ILE A 143 1.33 -4.91 4.68
C ILE A 143 0.82 -3.75 5.53
N SER A 144 1.13 -2.52 5.15
CA SER A 144 0.52 -1.32 5.70
C SER A 144 -0.22 -0.57 4.60
N THR A 145 -1.42 -0.09 4.88
CA THR A 145 -2.21 0.68 3.90
C THR A 145 -2.63 2.01 4.49
N ARG A 146 -2.61 3.11 3.73
CA ARG A 146 -3.15 4.39 4.17
C ARG A 146 -4.05 5.03 3.13
N ILE A 147 -5.03 5.77 3.62
CA ILE A 147 -5.81 6.70 2.81
C ILE A 147 -5.45 8.11 3.29
N VAL A 148 -5.04 8.97 2.37
CA VAL A 148 -4.48 10.28 2.68
C VAL A 148 -5.04 11.34 1.76
N ASP A 149 -5.47 12.45 2.34
CA ASP A 149 -5.97 13.63 1.64
C ASP A 149 -4.89 14.70 1.42
N LYS A 150 -3.74 14.55 2.10
CA LYS A 150 -2.60 15.46 2.02
C LYS A 150 -1.29 14.82 2.46
N PHE A 151 -0.17 15.39 2.01
CA PHE A 151 1.16 15.10 2.55
C PHE A 151 1.93 16.37 2.88
N LEU A 152 2.90 16.20 3.78
CA LEU A 152 3.99 17.16 3.94
C LEU A 152 4.97 16.96 2.79
N ALA A 153 5.22 18.02 2.04
CA ALA A 153 6.21 18.06 0.98
C ALA A 153 7.28 19.10 1.33
N VAL A 154 8.53 18.78 1.00
CA VAL A 154 9.64 19.73 1.15
C VAL A 154 9.93 20.34 -0.22
N ASP A 155 9.85 21.67 -0.32
CA ASP A 155 10.21 22.38 -1.55
C ASP A 155 11.72 22.61 -1.62
N PHE A 156 12.41 21.68 -2.29
CA PHE A 156 13.84 21.79 -2.54
C PHE A 156 14.18 22.77 -3.67
N TRP A 157 13.26 23.01 -4.61
CA TRP A 157 13.57 23.75 -5.83
C TRP A 157 13.58 25.26 -5.60
N THR A 158 12.60 25.77 -4.85
CA THR A 158 12.58 27.19 -4.49
C THR A 158 13.79 27.53 -3.63
N LYS A 159 14.20 26.66 -2.70
CA LYS A 159 15.43 26.83 -1.92
C LYS A 159 16.67 26.92 -2.81
N ALA A 160 16.90 25.90 -3.66
CA ALA A 160 18.09 25.85 -4.50
C ALA A 160 18.19 27.08 -5.42
N LYS A 161 17.04 27.56 -5.92
CA LYS A 161 16.96 28.78 -6.71
C LYS A 161 17.28 30.03 -5.88
N GLN A 162 16.76 30.13 -4.67
CA GLN A 162 17.02 31.26 -3.76
C GLN A 162 18.51 31.31 -3.37
N ASP A 163 19.08 30.17 -2.95
CA ASP A 163 20.49 30.05 -2.58
C ASP A 163 21.41 30.44 -3.74
N ALA A 164 21.09 30.00 -4.97
CA ALA A 164 21.86 30.37 -6.17
C ALA A 164 21.76 31.87 -6.50
N LEU A 165 20.59 32.49 -6.29
CA LEU A 165 20.41 33.94 -6.48
C LEU A 165 21.18 34.74 -5.43
N ASP A 166 21.20 34.29 -4.17
CA ASP A 166 21.93 34.94 -3.08
C ASP A 166 23.45 34.82 -3.27
N GLU A 167 23.95 33.68 -3.76
CA GLU A 167 25.37 33.53 -4.15
C GLU A 167 25.75 34.47 -5.31
N LEU A 168 24.90 34.58 -6.33
CA LEU A 168 25.09 35.50 -7.46
C LEU A 168 25.12 36.97 -7.01
N ALA A 169 24.19 37.37 -6.14
CA ALA A 169 24.13 38.72 -5.59
C ALA A 169 25.37 39.06 -4.76
N ASN A 170 25.86 38.12 -3.96
CA ASN A 170 27.08 38.29 -3.15
C ASN A 170 28.38 38.27 -3.97
N THR A 171 28.36 37.67 -5.17
CA THR A 171 29.51 37.63 -6.08
C THR A 171 29.67 38.93 -6.89
N ILE A 172 28.57 39.66 -7.15
CA ILE A 172 28.58 40.94 -7.89
C ILE A 172 28.98 42.13 -7.00
N LEU A 173 28.89 41.98 -5.67
CA LEU A 173 29.21 43.01 -4.68
C LEU A 173 30.63 42.91 -4.09
N LYS A 174 31.49 42.05 -4.63
CA LYS A 174 32.94 42.02 -4.36
C LYS A 174 33.73 42.52 -5.56
#